data_AF-A0A523YIT6-F1
#
_entry.id   AF-A0A523YIT6-F1
#
_cell.length_a   1.000
_cell.length_b   1.000
_cell.length_c   1.000
_cell.angle_alpha   90.00
_cell.angle_beta   90.00
_cell.angle_gamma   90.00
#
_symmetry.space_group_name_H-M   'P 1'
#
loop_
_entity.id
_entity.type
_entity.pdbx_description
1 polymer ?
#
loop_
_entity_poly.entity_id
_entity_poly.type
_entity_poly.pdbx_seq_one_letter_code
_entity_poly.pdbx_strand_id
1 'polypeptide(L)'
;MGIRMERKHWGEMRELLEALYSNDVSELCWYFGLPYSGTKNRKINRILKSDLEYQDVKRKVLLLRFASEILQYFYSDELSEILDDLDLPVSGNKDEKILRIVFSDMVSPRELLETRVTDEIDEIYSDLFDEENELTRNSALDRILHHFDITDVETEREEGDQTGKKREKLDLDNLKKFLETEEGQTLEFKSHKILGRKIDIAKILCAFANRDGGKLLIGVSDDRTLSGMKAKEKYHEDYIRQIARFRCAPPVPLTFQVVSSTQGDVYVIEVLRKKPRSTPFGVKTKVGGTTYFVRDGSMVVEAHPSELKDIID
;
A
#
# COMPACT_ATOMS: atom_id res chain seq x y z
N MET A 1 -8.92 -6.51 -15.86
CA MET A 1 -8.58 -7.83 -15.27
C MET A 1 -7.10 -8.09 -15.50
N GLY A 2 -6.29 -8.15 -14.44
CA GLY A 2 -4.84 -8.27 -14.56
C GLY A 2 -4.35 -9.63 -15.04
N ILE A 3 -3.24 -9.66 -15.78
CA ILE A 3 -2.62 -10.91 -16.24
C ILE A 3 -1.94 -11.59 -15.05
N ARG A 4 -2.36 -12.80 -14.71
CA ARG A 4 -1.74 -13.59 -13.63
C ARG A 4 -0.31 -14.01 -14.00
N MET A 5 0.48 -14.40 -13.00
CA MET A 5 1.84 -14.94 -13.15
C MET A 5 1.87 -16.28 -13.92
N GLU A 6 1.62 -16.24 -15.23
CA GLU A 6 1.63 -17.39 -16.14
C GLU A 6 3.05 -17.84 -16.48
N ARG A 7 3.22 -19.13 -16.80
CA ARG A 7 4.54 -19.73 -17.13
C ARG A 7 5.30 -19.00 -18.23
N LYS A 8 4.60 -18.38 -19.19
CA LYS A 8 5.21 -17.63 -20.29
C LYS A 8 6.01 -16.41 -19.82
N HIS A 9 5.66 -15.83 -18.66
CA HIS A 9 6.33 -14.66 -18.08
C HIS A 9 7.40 -15.04 -17.04
N TRP A 10 7.55 -16.32 -16.71
CA TRP A 10 8.45 -16.75 -15.64
C TRP A 10 9.92 -16.48 -15.93
N GLY A 11 10.34 -16.55 -17.20
CA GLY A 11 11.73 -16.28 -17.58
C GLY A 11 12.13 -14.85 -17.24
N GLU A 12 11.40 -13.88 -17.81
CA GLU A 12 11.62 -12.45 -17.57
C GLU A 12 11.46 -12.07 -16.10
N MET A 13 10.38 -12.50 -15.44
CA MET A 13 10.17 -12.19 -14.02
C MET A 13 11.28 -12.78 -13.14
N ARG A 14 11.78 -13.97 -13.46
CA ARG A 14 12.89 -14.59 -12.74
C ARG A 14 14.17 -13.77 -12.89
N GLU A 15 14.51 -13.35 -14.10
CA GLU A 15 15.68 -12.51 -14.36
C GLU A 15 15.63 -11.21 -13.55
N LEU A 16 14.48 -10.52 -13.59
CA LEU A 16 14.26 -9.31 -12.79
C LEU A 16 14.41 -9.54 -11.28
N LEU A 17 13.84 -10.63 -10.76
CA LEU A 17 13.95 -10.99 -9.33
C LEU A 17 15.37 -11.46 -8.94
N GLU A 18 16.11 -12.06 -9.86
CA GLU A 18 17.48 -12.51 -9.65
C GLU A 18 18.47 -11.33 -9.61
N ALA A 19 18.15 -10.20 -10.23
CA ALA A 19 18.92 -8.96 -10.14
C ALA A 19 18.83 -8.26 -8.78
N LEU A 20 17.71 -8.38 -8.05
CA LEU A 20 17.50 -7.73 -6.75
C LEU A 20 18.40 -8.29 -5.63
N TYR A 21 18.66 -7.54 -4.56
CA TYR A 21 19.33 -8.13 -3.39
C TYR A 21 18.42 -9.15 -2.67
N SER A 22 19.02 -10.07 -1.92
CA SER A 22 18.24 -11.08 -1.18
C SER A 22 17.26 -10.43 -0.18
N ASN A 23 17.63 -9.29 0.40
CA ASN A 23 16.76 -8.56 1.32
C ASN A 23 15.53 -8.00 0.61
N ASP A 24 15.69 -7.38 -0.55
CA ASP A 24 14.59 -6.84 -1.35
C ASP A 24 13.60 -7.92 -1.78
N VAL A 25 14.11 -9.12 -2.14
CA VAL A 25 13.25 -10.28 -2.42
C VAL A 25 12.47 -10.72 -1.16
N SER A 26 13.08 -10.60 0.04
CA SER A 26 12.34 -10.82 1.30
C SER A 26 11.24 -9.79 1.47
N GLU A 27 11.54 -8.52 1.23
CA GLU A 27 10.58 -7.41 1.37
C GLU A 27 9.45 -7.51 0.35
N LEU A 28 9.72 -7.92 -0.88
CA LEU A 28 8.70 -8.27 -1.88
C LEU A 28 7.80 -9.40 -1.40
N CYS A 29 8.37 -10.52 -0.95
CA CYS A 29 7.58 -11.62 -0.40
C CYS A 29 6.71 -11.13 0.76
N TRP A 30 7.29 -10.37 1.68
CA TRP A 30 6.55 -9.81 2.80
C TRP A 30 5.47 -8.85 2.33
N TYR A 31 5.74 -7.97 1.35
CA TYR A 31 4.81 -7.03 0.75
C TYR A 31 3.55 -7.73 0.24
N PHE A 32 3.75 -8.76 -0.59
CA PHE A 32 2.67 -9.56 -1.17
C PHE A 32 2.08 -10.62 -0.23
N GLY A 33 2.47 -10.64 1.05
CA GLY A 33 1.95 -11.58 2.04
C GLY A 33 2.32 -13.04 1.76
N LEU A 34 3.47 -13.27 1.13
CA LEU A 34 4.11 -14.56 0.91
C LEU A 34 5.14 -14.87 2.02
N PRO A 35 5.45 -16.15 2.28
CA PRO A 35 6.55 -16.51 3.17
C PRO A 35 7.89 -15.94 2.66
N TYR A 36 8.58 -15.17 3.51
CA TYR A 36 9.77 -14.41 3.14
C TYR A 36 11.07 -14.94 3.77
N SER A 37 11.02 -16.07 4.49
CA SER A 37 12.20 -16.72 5.06
C SER A 37 12.83 -17.75 4.10
N GLY A 38 14.12 -18.05 4.29
CA GLY A 38 14.86 -19.02 3.48
C GLY A 38 15.67 -18.38 2.34
N THR A 39 16.22 -19.24 1.46
CA THR A 39 17.14 -18.80 0.40
C THR A 39 16.45 -17.89 -0.62
N LYS A 40 17.22 -16.99 -1.26
CA LYS A 40 16.73 -16.10 -2.34
C LYS A 40 15.97 -16.89 -3.42
N ASN A 41 16.55 -17.98 -3.93
CA ASN A 41 15.91 -18.81 -4.95
C ASN A 41 14.58 -19.44 -4.46
N ARG A 42 14.47 -19.86 -3.19
CA ARG A 42 13.18 -20.35 -2.65
C ARG A 42 12.12 -19.25 -2.63
N LYS A 43 12.50 -18.02 -2.26
CA LYS A 43 11.59 -16.86 -2.26
C LYS A 43 11.16 -16.47 -3.67
N ILE A 44 12.09 -16.41 -4.62
CA ILE A 44 11.79 -16.17 -6.05
C ILE A 44 10.79 -17.23 -6.57
N ASN A 45 11.03 -18.51 -6.29
CA ASN A 45 10.11 -19.56 -6.70
C ASN A 45 8.72 -19.45 -6.07
N ARG A 46 8.58 -18.90 -4.86
CA ARG A 46 7.27 -18.63 -4.25
C ARG A 46 6.54 -17.52 -5.00
N ILE A 47 7.24 -16.45 -5.37
CA ILE A 47 6.67 -15.34 -6.16
C ILE A 47 6.20 -15.87 -7.53
N LEU A 48 7.06 -16.59 -8.25
CA LEU A 48 6.73 -17.13 -9.58
C LEU A 48 5.54 -18.10 -9.57
N LYS A 49 5.38 -18.89 -8.49
CA LYS A 49 4.30 -19.88 -8.34
C LYS A 49 3.05 -19.32 -7.65
N SER A 50 3.04 -18.04 -7.30
CA SER A 50 1.90 -17.41 -6.62
C SER A 50 0.80 -17.00 -7.61
N ASP A 51 -0.41 -16.76 -7.09
CA ASP A 51 -1.53 -16.19 -7.85
C ASP A 51 -1.47 -14.65 -7.97
N LEU A 52 -0.28 -14.06 -7.81
CA LEU A 52 -0.09 -12.62 -7.95
C LEU A 52 -0.24 -12.17 -9.42
N GLU A 53 -0.65 -10.92 -9.59
CA GLU A 53 -0.69 -10.28 -10.90
C GLU A 53 0.74 -9.97 -11.36
N TYR A 54 1.08 -10.36 -12.60
CA TYR A 54 2.42 -10.19 -13.14
C TYR A 54 2.84 -8.71 -13.15
N GLN A 55 1.92 -7.81 -13.53
CA GLN A 55 2.20 -6.38 -13.61
C GLN A 55 2.45 -5.75 -12.24
N ASP A 56 1.71 -6.16 -11.20
CA ASP A 56 1.92 -5.67 -9.84
C ASP A 56 3.31 -6.06 -9.31
N VAL A 57 3.72 -7.31 -9.56
CA VAL A 57 5.05 -7.79 -9.16
C VAL A 57 6.13 -7.07 -9.97
N LYS A 58 5.97 -6.96 -11.30
CA LYS A 58 6.94 -6.31 -12.18
C LYS A 58 7.18 -4.88 -11.75
N ARG A 59 6.11 -4.11 -11.54
CA ARG A 59 6.19 -2.73 -11.06
C ARG A 59 7.02 -2.62 -9.77
N LYS A 60 6.76 -3.46 -8.78
CA LYS A 60 7.51 -3.44 -7.51
C LYS A 60 8.98 -3.83 -7.68
N VAL A 61 9.28 -4.77 -8.56
CA VAL A 61 10.68 -5.15 -8.85
C VAL A 61 11.43 -4.00 -9.52
N LEU A 62 10.83 -3.33 -10.50
CA LEU A 62 11.44 -2.17 -11.17
C LEU A 62 11.67 -1.01 -10.20
N LEU A 63 10.68 -0.72 -9.33
CA LEU A 63 10.82 0.32 -8.30
C LEU A 63 11.94 0.01 -7.29
N LEU A 64 12.16 -1.26 -6.94
CA LEU A 64 13.26 -1.63 -6.06
C LEU A 64 14.63 -1.47 -6.72
N ARG A 65 14.73 -1.80 -8.02
CA ARG A 65 15.97 -1.56 -8.81
C ARG A 65 16.28 -0.06 -8.89
N PHE A 66 15.28 0.74 -9.24
CA PHE A 66 15.39 2.20 -9.22
C PHE A 66 15.83 2.69 -7.84
N ALA A 67 15.21 2.21 -6.77
CA ALA A 67 15.56 2.63 -5.42
C ALA A 67 16.99 2.26 -5.01
N SER A 68 17.47 1.07 -5.38
CA SER A 68 18.84 0.66 -5.06
C SER A 68 19.91 1.52 -5.75
N GLU A 69 19.60 2.06 -6.93
CA GLU A 69 20.56 2.83 -7.72
C GLU A 69 20.39 4.34 -7.56
N ILE A 70 19.16 4.83 -7.36
CA ILE A 70 18.85 6.27 -7.30
C ILE A 70 18.69 6.76 -5.87
N LEU A 71 17.96 6.03 -5.01
CA LEU A 71 17.68 6.52 -3.65
C LEU A 71 18.91 6.46 -2.72
N GLN A 72 20.01 5.88 -3.18
CA GLN A 72 21.30 6.00 -2.51
C GLN A 72 21.87 7.42 -2.54
N TYR A 73 21.51 8.26 -3.53
CA TYR A 73 21.94 9.66 -3.62
C TYR A 73 21.22 10.59 -2.62
N PHE A 74 20.13 10.13 -2.00
CA PHE A 74 19.39 10.91 -1.02
C PHE A 74 20.02 10.75 0.37
N TYR A 75 20.14 11.83 1.13
CA TYR A 75 20.53 11.76 2.53
C TYR A 75 19.40 11.20 3.41
N SER A 76 19.75 10.71 4.61
CA SER A 76 18.78 10.04 5.50
C SER A 76 17.73 11.00 6.06
N ASP A 77 18.09 12.27 6.25
CA ASP A 77 17.22 13.38 6.62
C ASP A 77 16.26 13.75 5.48
N GLU A 78 16.74 13.87 4.24
CA GLU A 78 15.86 14.10 3.07
C GLU A 78 14.81 13.00 2.92
N LEU A 79 15.20 11.73 3.08
CA LEU A 79 14.25 10.61 3.10
C LEU A 79 13.27 10.71 4.28
N SER A 80 13.66 11.34 5.39
CA SER A 80 12.76 11.57 6.53
C SER A 80 11.75 12.66 6.22
N GLU A 81 12.16 13.74 5.56
CA GLU A 81 11.28 14.82 5.13
C GLU A 81 10.25 14.30 4.13
N ILE A 82 10.68 13.53 3.13
CA ILE A 82 9.76 12.85 2.19
C ILE A 82 8.78 11.95 2.95
N LEU A 83 9.25 11.16 3.91
CA LEU A 83 8.36 10.31 4.69
C LEU A 83 7.38 11.13 5.55
N ASP A 84 7.80 12.24 6.13
CA ASP A 84 6.95 13.12 6.93
C ASP A 84 5.87 13.79 6.07
N ASP A 85 6.23 14.27 4.88
CA ASP A 85 5.30 14.84 3.88
C ASP A 85 4.26 13.82 3.38
N LEU A 86 4.60 12.54 3.43
CA LEU A 86 3.70 11.42 3.11
C LEU A 86 2.98 10.88 4.33
N ASP A 87 3.21 11.45 5.51
CA ASP A 87 2.66 11.01 6.78
C ASP A 87 2.97 9.54 7.09
N LEU A 88 4.17 9.14 6.72
CA LEU A 88 4.77 7.84 6.95
C LEU A 88 5.76 7.90 8.11
N PRO A 89 5.95 6.80 8.86
CA PRO A 89 6.94 6.77 9.94
C PRO A 89 8.35 7.11 9.44
N VAL A 90 9.01 8.09 10.08
CA VAL A 90 10.37 8.56 9.73
C VAL A 90 11.50 7.77 10.41
N SER A 91 11.18 6.93 11.42
CA SER A 91 12.17 6.16 12.17
C SER A 91 12.75 4.99 11.37
N GLY A 92 14.00 4.62 11.64
CA GLY A 92 14.66 3.47 11.02
C GLY A 92 15.96 3.86 10.32
N ASN A 93 16.65 2.85 9.79
CA ASN A 93 17.84 3.08 8.96
C ASN A 93 17.44 3.57 7.54
N LYS A 94 18.44 3.97 6.74
CA LYS A 94 18.22 4.51 5.39
C LYS A 94 17.44 3.53 4.49
N ASP A 95 17.83 2.26 4.48
CA ASP A 95 17.18 1.22 3.66
C ASP A 95 15.71 1.02 4.05
N GLU A 96 15.41 1.00 5.36
CA GLU A 96 14.04 0.90 5.85
C GLU A 96 13.18 2.09 5.40
N LYS A 97 13.75 3.29 5.34
CA LYS A 97 13.06 4.49 4.82
C LYS A 97 12.80 4.36 3.32
N ILE A 98 13.83 3.97 2.55
CA ILE A 98 13.73 3.74 1.10
C ILE A 98 12.63 2.72 0.79
N LEU A 99 12.64 1.56 1.46
CA LEU A 99 11.62 0.54 1.29
C LEU A 99 10.23 1.07 1.63
N ARG A 100 10.12 1.91 2.66
CA ARG A 100 8.86 2.52 3.07
C ARG A 100 8.32 3.47 1.99
N ILE A 101 9.17 4.26 1.36
CA ILE A 101 8.82 5.10 0.20
C ILE A 101 8.38 4.22 -0.98
N VAL A 102 9.21 3.25 -1.40
CA VAL A 102 8.94 2.36 -2.55
C VAL A 102 7.64 1.56 -2.39
N PHE A 103 7.39 1.04 -1.19
CA PHE A 103 6.19 0.26 -0.90
C PHE A 103 5.01 1.12 -0.45
N SER A 104 5.19 2.42 -0.27
CA SER A 104 4.07 3.33 -0.05
C SER A 104 3.27 3.54 -1.30
N ASP A 105 3.85 3.39 -2.51
CA ASP A 105 3.32 3.83 -3.83
C ASP A 105 2.77 5.29 -3.84
N MET A 106 3.07 6.11 -2.82
CA MET A 106 2.50 7.47 -2.68
C MET A 106 3.26 8.52 -3.49
N VAL A 107 4.50 8.21 -3.89
CA VAL A 107 5.39 9.08 -4.68
C VAL A 107 5.94 8.30 -5.86
N SER A 108 5.91 8.94 -7.03
CA SER A 108 6.46 8.36 -8.25
C SER A 108 7.99 8.53 -8.31
N PRO A 109 8.71 7.64 -9.03
CA PRO A 109 10.13 7.82 -9.33
C PRO A 109 10.47 9.18 -9.95
N ARG A 110 9.58 9.70 -10.82
CA ARG A 110 9.70 11.02 -11.42
C ARG A 110 9.62 12.13 -10.36
N GLU A 111 8.60 12.10 -9.51
CA GLU A 111 8.42 13.08 -8.43
C GLU A 111 9.67 13.10 -7.50
N LEU A 112 10.25 11.94 -7.19
CA LEU A 112 11.48 11.85 -6.39
C LEU A 112 12.66 12.56 -7.07
N LEU A 113 12.92 12.27 -8.34
CA LEU A 113 14.00 12.92 -9.09
C LEU A 113 13.76 14.42 -9.28
N GLU A 114 12.51 14.85 -9.44
CA GLU A 114 12.18 16.27 -9.62
C GLU A 114 12.54 17.13 -8.40
N THR A 115 12.63 16.53 -7.20
CA THR A 115 13.12 17.23 -5.99
C THR A 115 14.61 17.55 -6.00
N ARG A 116 15.39 16.95 -6.91
CA ARG A 116 16.85 17.12 -6.99
C ARG A 116 17.25 18.33 -7.80
N VAL A 117 18.35 18.97 -7.44
CA VAL A 117 18.85 20.09 -8.26
C VAL A 117 19.44 19.58 -9.58
N THR A 118 19.70 20.45 -10.54
CA THR A 118 20.19 20.03 -11.87
C THR A 118 21.53 19.31 -11.78
N ASP A 119 22.48 19.84 -11.00
CA ASP A 119 23.81 19.26 -10.84
C ASP A 119 23.76 17.82 -10.29
N GLU A 120 22.85 17.52 -9.35
CA GLU A 120 22.64 16.16 -8.84
C GLU A 120 22.06 15.22 -9.90
N ILE A 121 21.16 15.72 -10.77
CA ILE A 121 20.63 14.94 -11.89
C ILE A 121 21.73 14.65 -12.90
N ASP A 122 22.62 15.61 -13.17
CA ASP A 122 23.74 15.43 -14.09
C ASP A 122 24.77 14.42 -13.54
N GLU A 123 25.02 14.42 -12.22
CA GLU A 123 25.83 13.41 -11.53
C GLU A 123 25.22 12.01 -11.65
N ILE A 124 23.94 11.86 -11.27
CA ILE A 124 23.20 10.59 -11.40
C ILE A 124 23.23 10.09 -12.84
N TYR A 125 23.01 10.98 -13.80
CA TYR A 125 23.03 10.64 -15.21
C TYR A 125 24.40 10.11 -15.64
N SER A 126 25.46 10.83 -15.26
CA SER A 126 26.83 10.46 -15.62
C SER A 126 27.23 9.11 -15.02
N ASP A 127 26.86 8.86 -13.77
CA ASP A 127 27.13 7.60 -13.09
C ASP A 127 26.39 6.41 -13.73
N LEU A 128 25.16 6.62 -14.21
CA LEU A 128 24.36 5.57 -14.84
C LEU A 128 24.79 5.24 -16.28
N PHE A 129 25.19 6.26 -17.04
CA PHE A 129 25.42 6.12 -18.48
C PHE A 129 26.90 6.19 -18.89
N ASP A 130 27.80 6.50 -17.96
CA ASP A 130 29.24 6.69 -18.20
C ASP A 130 29.51 7.76 -19.28
N GLU A 131 28.70 8.83 -19.30
CA GLU A 131 28.79 9.95 -20.25
C GLU A 131 28.30 11.27 -19.62
N GLU A 132 28.83 12.42 -20.06
CA GLU A 132 28.33 13.73 -19.62
C GLU A 132 26.89 13.99 -20.09
N ASN A 133 26.08 14.64 -19.25
CA ASN A 133 24.72 14.99 -19.61
C ASN A 133 24.65 16.23 -20.51
N GLU A 134 24.38 16.03 -21.80
CA GLU A 134 24.10 17.11 -22.76
C GLU A 134 22.59 17.39 -22.95
N LEU A 135 21.72 16.67 -22.24
CA LEU A 135 20.27 16.75 -22.39
C LEU A 135 19.66 17.87 -21.55
N THR A 136 18.44 18.29 -21.93
CA THR A 136 17.63 19.10 -21.02
C THR A 136 17.25 18.28 -19.77
N ARG A 137 17.01 18.96 -18.64
CA ARG A 137 16.60 18.31 -17.38
C ARG A 137 15.47 17.29 -17.59
N ASN A 138 14.39 17.66 -18.29
CA ASN A 138 13.28 16.74 -18.50
C ASN A 138 13.67 15.52 -19.34
N SER A 139 14.47 15.71 -20.38
CA SER A 139 14.97 14.61 -21.22
C SER A 139 15.94 13.69 -20.47
N ALA A 140 16.74 14.23 -19.56
CA ALA A 140 17.59 13.45 -18.66
C ALA A 140 16.74 12.60 -17.71
N LEU A 141 15.73 13.20 -17.08
CA LEU A 141 14.77 12.47 -16.22
C LEU A 141 14.08 11.34 -16.99
N ASP A 142 13.57 11.60 -18.19
CA ASP A 142 12.94 10.58 -19.04
C ASP A 142 13.89 9.43 -19.37
N ARG A 143 15.15 9.74 -19.71
CA ARG A 143 16.16 8.73 -20.03
C ARG A 143 16.54 7.89 -18.80
N ILE A 144 16.68 8.52 -17.63
CA ILE A 144 16.91 7.82 -16.35
C ILE A 144 15.75 6.87 -16.07
N LEU A 145 14.50 7.35 -16.13
CA LEU A 145 13.33 6.52 -15.86
C LEU A 145 13.22 5.35 -16.85
N HIS A 146 13.47 5.61 -18.14
CA HIS A 146 13.47 4.59 -19.17
C HIS A 146 14.55 3.51 -18.95
N HIS A 147 15.73 3.88 -18.44
CA HIS A 147 16.79 2.92 -18.08
C HIS A 147 16.31 1.85 -17.09
N PHE A 148 15.40 2.22 -16.18
CA PHE A 148 14.81 1.30 -15.19
C PHE A 148 13.52 0.62 -15.68
N ASP A 149 13.18 0.72 -16.97
CA ASP A 149 11.89 0.31 -17.53
C ASP A 149 10.68 0.96 -16.82
N ILE A 150 10.90 2.11 -16.17
CA ILE A 150 9.85 2.91 -15.54
C ILE A 150 9.37 3.89 -16.60
N THR A 151 8.32 3.50 -17.29
CA THR A 151 7.53 4.44 -18.10
C THR A 151 6.48 5.04 -17.20
N ASP A 152 6.12 6.32 -17.39
CA ASP A 152 5.01 6.95 -16.68
C ASP A 152 3.75 6.10 -16.92
N VAL A 153 3.44 5.22 -15.96
CA VAL A 153 2.19 4.45 -15.91
C VAL A 153 1.08 5.38 -15.41
N GLU A 154 0.99 6.57 -16.00
CA GLU A 154 -0.17 7.44 -15.92
C GLU A 154 -0.91 7.31 -17.24
N THR A 155 -1.68 6.23 -17.38
CA THR A 155 -2.88 6.05 -18.22
C THR A 155 -2.90 4.65 -18.80
N GLU A 156 -3.36 3.67 -18.02
CA GLU A 156 -4.05 2.49 -18.56
C GLU A 156 -4.62 1.72 -17.38
N ARG A 157 -5.92 1.88 -17.12
CA ARG A 157 -6.84 0.93 -16.43
C ARG A 157 -8.14 1.65 -16.07
N GLU A 158 -9.02 1.77 -17.05
CA GLU A 158 -10.44 1.39 -16.97
C GLU A 158 -10.60 0.43 -18.17
N GLU A 159 -11.19 -0.75 -18.09
CA GLU A 159 -12.60 -1.00 -17.83
C GLU A 159 -12.77 -2.41 -17.19
N GLY A 160 -13.85 -2.56 -16.42
CA GLY A 160 -14.45 -3.87 -16.18
C GLY A 160 -14.68 -4.21 -14.71
N ASP A 161 -15.76 -3.69 -14.14
CA ASP A 161 -16.81 -4.53 -13.54
C ASP A 161 -18.12 -3.72 -13.44
N GLN A 162 -18.96 -3.85 -14.46
CA GLN A 162 -20.37 -3.46 -14.37
C GLN A 162 -21.15 -4.66 -13.82
N THR A 163 -21.31 -4.72 -12.50
CA THR A 163 -22.42 -5.46 -11.88
C THR A 163 -23.19 -4.54 -10.94
N GLY A 164 -24.39 -4.18 -11.40
CA GLY A 164 -25.27 -3.19 -10.79
C GLY A 164 -25.74 -3.57 -9.38
N LYS A 165 -25.29 -2.79 -8.41
CA LYS A 165 -26.17 -2.17 -7.41
C LYS A 165 -25.84 -0.69 -7.38
N LYS A 166 -26.84 0.15 -7.64
CA LYS A 166 -26.74 1.62 -7.52
C LYS A 166 -26.46 1.93 -6.04
N ARG A 167 -25.18 1.95 -5.64
CA ARG A 167 -24.76 2.40 -4.32
C ARG A 167 -24.98 3.91 -4.29
N GLU A 168 -25.74 4.39 -3.31
CA GLU A 168 -25.82 5.83 -3.06
C GLU A 168 -24.41 6.34 -2.81
N LYS A 169 -24.01 7.36 -3.58
CA LYS A 169 -22.72 8.02 -3.41
C LYS A 169 -22.78 8.80 -2.10
N LEU A 170 -21.87 8.51 -1.18
CA LEU A 170 -21.72 9.27 0.06
C LEU A 170 -21.42 10.74 -0.24
N ASP A 171 -22.10 11.64 0.46
CA ASP A 171 -22.00 13.09 0.31
C ASP A 171 -21.64 13.78 1.63
N LEU A 172 -21.44 15.10 1.58
CA LEU A 172 -21.03 15.91 2.72
C LEU A 172 -22.02 15.84 3.90
N ASP A 173 -23.31 15.68 3.63
CA ASP A 173 -24.33 15.62 4.68
C ASP A 173 -24.25 14.30 5.44
N ASN A 174 -23.96 13.19 4.76
CA ASN A 174 -23.69 11.92 5.43
C ASN A 174 -22.35 11.93 6.19
N LEU A 175 -21.32 12.62 5.67
CA LEU A 175 -20.07 12.80 6.40
C LEU A 175 -20.29 13.55 7.73
N LYS A 176 -21.07 14.64 7.72
CA LYS A 176 -21.41 15.37 8.96
C LYS A 176 -22.07 14.48 10.00
N LYS A 177 -23.03 13.64 9.58
CA LYS A 177 -23.68 12.67 10.47
C LYS A 177 -22.67 11.70 11.11
N PHE A 178 -21.67 11.25 10.34
CA PHE A 178 -20.61 10.43 10.93
C PHE A 178 -19.81 11.22 11.95
N LEU A 179 -19.36 12.43 11.64
CA LEU A 179 -18.57 13.26 12.57
C LEU A 179 -19.31 13.58 13.88
N GLU A 180 -20.63 13.66 13.85
CA GLU A 180 -21.48 13.81 15.05
C GLU A 180 -21.59 12.52 15.87
N THR A 181 -21.41 11.35 15.23
CA THR A 181 -21.45 10.03 15.87
C THR A 181 -20.14 9.74 16.62
N GLU A 182 -20.23 9.12 17.80
CA GLU A 182 -19.04 8.66 18.52
C GLU A 182 -18.41 7.43 17.87
N GLU A 183 -17.09 7.26 18.02
CA GLU A 183 -16.45 5.99 17.68
C GLU A 183 -17.03 4.85 18.51
N GLY A 184 -17.06 3.66 17.93
CA GLY A 184 -17.64 2.51 18.60
C GLY A 184 -17.56 1.26 17.75
N GLN A 185 -18.45 0.29 18.01
CA GLN A 185 -18.36 -1.05 17.43
C GLN A 185 -18.25 -1.06 15.88
N THR A 186 -18.86 -0.08 15.22
CA THR A 186 -19.00 -0.03 13.76
C THR A 186 -18.43 1.24 13.11
N LEU A 187 -17.78 2.12 13.88
CA LEU A 187 -17.22 3.39 13.38
C LEU A 187 -15.86 3.67 14.03
N GLU A 188 -14.88 4.03 13.21
CA GLU A 188 -13.52 4.40 13.62
C GLU A 188 -13.05 5.59 12.78
N PHE A 189 -12.48 6.60 13.42
CA PHE A 189 -11.81 7.74 12.80
C PHE A 189 -10.30 7.56 12.90
N LYS A 190 -9.60 7.91 11.82
CA LYS A 190 -8.15 7.98 11.79
C LYS A 190 -7.70 9.15 10.94
N SER A 191 -6.65 9.83 11.41
CA SER A 191 -5.95 10.78 10.55
C SER A 191 -5.27 10.05 9.39
N HIS A 192 -4.96 10.79 8.33
CA HIS A 192 -4.28 10.28 7.14
C HIS A 192 -2.93 9.58 7.46
N LYS A 193 -2.28 9.89 8.60
CA LYS A 193 -1.11 9.17 9.15
C LYS A 193 -1.29 7.67 9.33
N ILE A 194 -2.53 7.16 9.35
CA ILE A 194 -2.74 5.70 9.35
C ILE A 194 -2.34 5.05 8.02
N LEU A 195 -2.30 5.79 6.90
CA LEU A 195 -1.92 5.25 5.59
C LEU A 195 -0.50 4.67 5.61
N GLY A 196 0.41 5.17 6.45
CA GLY A 196 1.73 4.55 6.67
C GLY A 196 1.77 3.33 7.58
N ARG A 197 0.64 2.99 8.22
CA ARG A 197 0.53 1.96 9.25
C ARG A 197 -0.36 0.81 8.80
N LYS A 198 0.05 0.15 7.71
CA LYS A 198 -0.70 -0.97 7.09
C LYS A 198 -1.16 -2.09 8.02
N ILE A 199 -0.39 -2.39 9.07
CA ILE A 199 -0.78 -3.42 10.05
C ILE A 199 -1.94 -2.91 10.92
N ASP A 200 -1.96 -1.64 11.29
CA ASP A 200 -3.06 -1.04 12.06
C ASP A 200 -4.34 -0.98 11.22
N ILE A 201 -4.23 -0.64 9.94
CA ILE A 201 -5.35 -0.74 8.99
C ILE A 201 -5.86 -2.19 8.93
N ALA A 202 -4.97 -3.17 8.72
CA ALA A 202 -5.37 -4.58 8.63
C ALA A 202 -6.06 -5.08 9.91
N LYS A 203 -5.60 -4.64 11.10
CA LYS A 203 -6.25 -4.96 12.39
C LYS A 203 -7.67 -4.43 12.44
N ILE A 204 -7.89 -3.16 12.09
CA ILE A 204 -9.22 -2.53 12.08
C ILE A 204 -10.15 -3.26 11.09
N LEU A 205 -9.67 -3.53 9.87
CA LEU A 205 -10.46 -4.24 8.85
C LEU A 205 -10.89 -5.64 9.33
N CYS A 206 -9.97 -6.42 9.89
CA CYS A 206 -10.27 -7.75 10.44
C CYS A 206 -11.24 -7.66 11.65
N ALA A 207 -11.03 -6.68 12.53
CA ALA A 207 -11.86 -6.48 13.72
C ALA A 207 -13.31 -6.15 13.35
N PHE A 208 -13.53 -5.26 12.37
CA PHE A 208 -14.86 -5.00 11.84
C PHE A 208 -15.46 -6.23 11.17
N ALA A 209 -14.70 -6.91 10.30
CA ALA A 209 -15.19 -8.09 9.59
C ALA A 209 -15.63 -9.21 10.54
N ASN A 210 -14.91 -9.42 11.65
CA ASN A 210 -15.22 -10.44 12.65
C ASN A 210 -16.43 -10.14 13.53
N ARG A 211 -16.97 -8.91 13.48
CA ARG A 211 -18.14 -8.49 14.24
C ARG A 211 -19.23 -8.00 13.29
N ASP A 212 -19.81 -6.83 13.56
CA ASP A 212 -20.98 -6.29 12.86
C ASP A 212 -20.65 -5.58 11.55
N GLY A 213 -19.39 -5.67 11.08
CA GLY A 213 -18.87 -4.80 10.04
C GLY A 213 -18.59 -3.40 10.59
N GLY A 214 -18.32 -2.45 9.70
CA GLY A 214 -18.10 -1.08 10.12
C GLY A 214 -17.53 -0.18 9.05
N LYS A 215 -17.31 1.08 9.43
CA LYS A 215 -16.73 2.12 8.60
C LYS A 215 -15.46 2.65 9.27
N LEU A 216 -14.36 2.61 8.52
CA LEU A 216 -13.13 3.33 8.85
C LEU A 216 -13.11 4.61 8.02
N LEU A 217 -13.10 5.75 8.71
CA LEU A 217 -12.98 7.07 8.10
C LEU A 217 -11.54 7.57 8.24
N ILE A 218 -10.83 7.68 7.10
CA ILE A 218 -9.46 8.19 7.05
C ILE A 218 -9.47 9.63 6.57
N GLY A 219 -8.75 10.51 7.28
CA GLY A 219 -8.77 11.96 7.05
C GLY A 219 -9.46 12.73 8.17
N VAL A 220 -9.76 12.07 9.29
CA VAL A 220 -10.43 12.64 10.47
C VAL A 220 -9.52 12.44 11.69
N SER A 221 -9.09 13.54 12.30
CA SER A 221 -8.25 13.53 13.50
C SER A 221 -9.04 13.10 14.74
N ASP A 222 -8.35 12.79 15.84
CA ASP A 222 -8.98 12.33 17.09
C ASP A 222 -9.94 13.38 17.70
N ASP A 223 -9.69 14.68 17.44
CA ASP A 223 -10.58 15.79 17.80
C ASP A 223 -11.75 15.99 16.82
N ARG A 224 -11.94 15.06 15.88
CA ARG A 224 -12.94 15.05 14.81
C ARG A 224 -12.79 16.16 13.76
N THR A 225 -11.65 16.83 13.72
CA THR A 225 -11.34 17.77 12.65
C THR A 225 -10.88 17.05 11.39
N LEU A 226 -11.17 17.63 10.23
CA LEU A 226 -10.62 17.11 8.97
C LEU A 226 -9.14 17.42 8.90
N SER A 227 -8.33 16.42 8.55
CA SER A 227 -6.88 16.52 8.59
C SER A 227 -6.27 17.19 7.36
N GLY A 228 -7.06 17.83 6.48
CA GLY A 228 -6.56 18.53 5.30
C GLY A 228 -6.01 17.64 4.17
N MET A 229 -6.26 16.32 4.21
CA MET A 229 -5.75 15.38 3.21
C MET A 229 -6.32 15.71 1.83
N LYS A 230 -5.50 15.60 0.77
CA LYS A 230 -5.96 15.64 -0.62
C LYS A 230 -6.03 14.24 -1.20
N ALA A 231 -7.13 13.93 -1.87
CA ALA A 231 -7.41 12.59 -2.34
C ALA A 231 -6.55 12.25 -3.56
N LYS A 232 -5.68 11.24 -3.41
CA LYS A 232 -5.18 10.44 -4.52
C LYS A 232 -6.05 9.19 -4.67
N GLU A 233 -7.32 9.37 -5.08
CA GLU A 233 -8.39 8.36 -4.98
C GLU A 233 -8.00 6.96 -5.48
N LYS A 234 -7.65 6.84 -6.76
CA LYS A 234 -7.27 5.56 -7.37
C LYS A 234 -6.10 4.89 -6.65
N TYR A 235 -5.13 5.71 -6.26
CA TYR A 235 -3.91 5.27 -5.64
C TYR A 235 -4.15 4.68 -4.23
N HIS A 236 -4.80 5.45 -3.35
CA HIS A 236 -5.08 5.00 -1.98
C HIS A 236 -6.16 3.92 -1.92
N GLU A 237 -7.11 3.92 -2.85
CA GLU A 237 -8.07 2.83 -2.98
C GLU A 237 -7.36 1.49 -3.25
N ASP A 238 -6.46 1.44 -4.24
CA ASP A 238 -5.68 0.25 -4.57
C ASP A 238 -4.76 -0.16 -3.41
N TYR A 239 -4.15 0.80 -2.72
CA TYR A 239 -3.34 0.54 -1.52
C TYR A 239 -4.13 -0.15 -0.40
N ILE A 240 -5.30 0.39 -0.05
CA ILE A 240 -6.17 -0.18 0.99
C ILE A 240 -6.67 -1.58 0.57
N ARG A 241 -7.03 -1.77 -0.70
CA ARG A 241 -7.40 -3.08 -1.24
C ARG A 241 -6.25 -4.07 -1.16
N GLN A 242 -5.01 -3.66 -1.44
CA GLN A 242 -3.83 -4.50 -1.30
C GLN A 242 -3.60 -4.91 0.16
N ILE A 243 -3.78 -4.01 1.13
CA ILE A 243 -3.73 -4.36 2.56
C ILE A 243 -4.79 -5.41 2.88
N ALA A 244 -6.04 -5.16 2.50
CA ALA A 244 -7.15 -6.08 2.74
C ALA A 244 -6.93 -7.45 2.09
N ARG A 245 -6.27 -7.49 0.92
CA ARG A 245 -5.98 -8.72 0.18
C ARG A 245 -4.79 -9.51 0.71
N PHE A 246 -3.69 -8.82 1.04
CA PHE A 246 -2.41 -9.47 1.31
C PHE A 246 -2.07 -9.57 2.79
N ARG A 247 -2.57 -8.65 3.62
CA ARG A 247 -2.33 -8.63 5.09
C ARG A 247 -3.42 -9.32 5.88
N CYS A 248 -4.62 -9.41 5.33
CA CYS A 248 -5.71 -10.14 5.97
C CYS A 248 -5.79 -11.58 5.44
N ALA A 249 -6.21 -12.49 6.30
CA ALA A 249 -6.43 -13.89 5.99
C ALA A 249 -7.76 -14.36 6.63
N PRO A 250 -8.79 -14.71 5.82
CA PRO A 250 -8.86 -14.54 4.37
C PRO A 250 -8.84 -13.05 3.95
N PRO A 251 -8.74 -12.73 2.65
CA PRO A 251 -8.90 -11.36 2.15
C PRO A 251 -10.20 -10.71 2.62
N VAL A 252 -10.14 -9.50 3.18
CA VAL A 252 -11.33 -8.79 3.66
C VAL A 252 -11.99 -8.05 2.48
N PRO A 253 -13.25 -8.35 2.13
CA PRO A 253 -13.98 -7.56 1.14
C PRO A 253 -14.37 -6.20 1.72
N LEU A 254 -14.11 -5.13 0.97
CA LEU A 254 -14.43 -3.77 1.36
C LEU A 254 -14.96 -2.93 0.20
N THR A 255 -15.57 -1.81 0.53
CA THR A 255 -15.85 -0.72 -0.41
C THR A 255 -15.06 0.51 0.00
N PHE A 256 -14.72 1.34 -0.98
CA PHE A 256 -13.98 2.57 -0.78
C PHE A 256 -14.73 3.69 -1.49
N GLN A 257 -14.86 4.83 -0.82
CA GLN A 257 -15.47 6.03 -1.35
C GLN A 257 -14.69 7.25 -0.87
N VAL A 258 -14.63 8.29 -1.69
CA VAL A 258 -14.07 9.59 -1.32
C VAL A 258 -15.19 10.59 -1.11
N VAL A 259 -15.15 11.29 0.01
CA VAL A 259 -16.00 12.46 0.27
C VAL A 259 -15.10 13.68 0.31
N SER A 260 -15.27 14.58 -0.65
CA SER A 260 -14.46 15.80 -0.77
C SER A 260 -15.08 17.00 -0.10
N SER A 261 -14.26 17.75 0.64
CA SER A 261 -14.63 19.02 1.29
C SER A 261 -13.56 20.08 1.07
N THR A 262 -13.94 21.35 1.23
CA THR A 262 -13.01 22.49 1.21
C THR A 262 -11.93 22.41 2.31
N GLN A 263 -12.20 21.68 3.40
CA GLN A 263 -11.29 21.49 4.52
C GLN A 263 -10.40 20.23 4.40
N GLY A 264 -10.56 19.45 3.32
CA GLY A 264 -9.87 18.18 3.09
C GLY A 264 -10.82 17.06 2.67
N ASP A 265 -10.25 16.03 2.06
CA ASP A 265 -10.95 14.83 1.63
C ASP A 265 -10.95 13.76 2.73
N VAL A 266 -12.00 12.95 2.75
CA VAL A 266 -12.17 11.81 3.67
C VAL A 266 -12.40 10.54 2.88
N TYR A 267 -11.65 9.49 3.22
CA TYR A 267 -11.89 8.15 2.72
C TYR A 267 -12.85 7.41 3.63
N VAL A 268 -13.89 6.84 3.04
CA VAL A 268 -14.86 5.99 3.73
C VAL A 268 -14.63 4.56 3.27
N ILE A 269 -14.04 3.75 4.15
CA ILE A 269 -13.78 2.34 3.92
C ILE A 269 -14.83 1.53 4.65
N GLU A 270 -15.74 0.91 3.91
CA GLU A 270 -16.82 0.11 4.49
C GLU A 270 -16.48 -1.38 4.41
N VAL A 271 -16.46 -2.03 5.57
CA VAL A 271 -16.24 -3.47 5.73
C VAL A 271 -17.57 -4.13 6.08
N LEU A 272 -17.93 -5.15 5.33
CA LEU A 272 -19.13 -5.94 5.61
C LEU A 272 -18.87 -6.95 6.72
N ARG A 273 -19.86 -7.18 7.57
CA ARG A 273 -19.84 -8.29 8.52
C ARG A 273 -19.61 -9.62 7.80
N LYS A 274 -18.88 -10.49 8.47
CA LYS A 274 -18.71 -11.89 8.06
C LYS A 274 -20.07 -12.60 7.95
N LYS A 275 -20.15 -13.59 7.07
CA LYS A 275 -21.29 -14.52 7.02
C LYS A 275 -21.21 -15.49 8.23
N PRO A 276 -22.35 -15.92 8.79
CA PRO A 276 -22.34 -16.98 9.79
C PRO A 276 -21.58 -18.21 9.28
N ARG A 277 -20.87 -18.93 10.16
CA ARG A 277 -20.18 -20.19 9.81
C ARG A 277 -19.05 -20.11 8.78
N SER A 278 -18.41 -18.96 8.61
CA SER A 278 -17.18 -18.82 7.80
C SER A 278 -15.94 -18.58 8.65
N THR A 279 -14.76 -18.81 8.06
CA THR A 279 -13.46 -18.60 8.71
C THR A 279 -13.31 -17.17 9.25
N PRO A 280 -12.78 -16.98 10.48
CA PRO A 280 -12.47 -15.66 11.02
C PRO A 280 -11.39 -14.97 10.19
N PHE A 281 -11.41 -13.65 10.19
CA PHE A 281 -10.41 -12.80 9.56
C PHE A 281 -9.29 -12.48 10.54
N GLY A 282 -8.05 -12.70 10.15
CA GLY A 282 -6.90 -12.31 10.96
C GLY A 282 -5.79 -11.66 10.14
N VAL A 283 -4.84 -11.06 10.85
CA VAL A 283 -3.70 -10.36 10.27
C VAL A 283 -2.50 -11.29 10.22
N LYS A 284 -1.89 -11.42 9.04
CA LYS A 284 -0.68 -12.25 8.86
C LYS A 284 0.50 -11.65 9.62
N THR A 285 1.19 -12.47 10.40
CA THR A 285 2.36 -12.06 11.18
C THR A 285 3.65 -12.22 10.39
N LYS A 286 4.70 -11.50 10.80
CA LYS A 286 6.05 -11.63 10.25
C LYS A 286 6.57 -13.08 10.35
N VAL A 287 6.35 -13.76 11.47
CA VAL A 287 6.86 -15.13 11.68
C VAL A 287 6.04 -16.26 11.03
N GLY A 288 5.04 -15.95 10.20
CA GLY A 288 4.28 -16.95 9.42
C GLY A 288 3.03 -17.50 10.10
N GLY A 289 2.41 -16.73 11.01
CA GLY A 289 1.13 -17.05 11.64
C GLY A 289 0.03 -16.03 11.30
N THR A 290 -1.12 -16.15 11.96
CA THR A 290 -2.23 -15.19 11.87
C THR A 290 -2.70 -14.84 13.27
N THR A 291 -2.82 -13.55 13.55
CA THR A 291 -3.40 -13.03 14.80
C THR A 291 -4.79 -12.48 14.52
N TYR A 292 -5.76 -12.79 15.35
CA TYR A 292 -7.16 -12.40 15.16
C TYR A 292 -7.53 -11.24 16.06
N PHE A 293 -8.35 -10.33 15.55
CA PHE A 293 -8.76 -9.13 16.25
C PHE A 293 -10.27 -8.98 16.22
N VAL A 294 -10.83 -8.37 17.25
CA VAL A 294 -12.25 -8.04 17.38
C VAL A 294 -12.43 -6.60 17.85
N ARG A 295 -13.61 -6.05 17.58
CA ARG A 295 -14.06 -4.80 18.20
C ARG A 295 -14.65 -5.10 19.58
N ASP A 296 -14.14 -4.39 20.58
CA ASP A 296 -14.69 -4.27 21.92
C ASP A 296 -14.99 -2.79 22.18
N GLY A 297 -16.22 -2.38 21.84
CA GLY A 297 -16.60 -0.96 21.81
C GLY A 297 -15.80 -0.19 20.77
N SER A 298 -15.10 0.88 21.19
CA SER A 298 -14.21 1.67 20.32
C SER A 298 -12.82 1.04 20.15
N MET A 299 -12.50 -0.05 20.86
CA MET A 299 -11.15 -0.61 20.85
C MET A 299 -11.02 -1.79 19.89
N VAL A 300 -9.84 -1.92 19.28
CA VAL A 300 -9.42 -3.14 18.57
C VAL A 300 -8.55 -3.96 19.51
N VAL A 301 -9.02 -5.16 19.87
CA VAL A 301 -8.34 -6.07 20.80
C VAL A 301 -8.02 -7.41 20.13
N GLU A 302 -6.97 -8.08 20.58
CA GLU A 302 -6.67 -9.45 20.15
C GLU A 302 -7.76 -10.39 20.68
N ALA A 303 -8.30 -11.23 19.80
CA ALA A 303 -9.43 -12.08 20.12
C ALA A 303 -9.04 -13.19 21.09
N HIS A 304 -9.78 -13.34 22.18
CA HIS A 304 -9.61 -14.48 23.07
C HIS A 304 -10.12 -15.77 22.40
N PRO A 305 -9.56 -16.97 22.68
CA PRO A 305 -10.01 -18.23 22.08
C PRO A 305 -11.50 -18.54 22.22
N SER A 306 -12.17 -18.03 23.25
CA SER A 306 -13.63 -18.16 23.41
C SER A 306 -14.39 -17.33 22.37
N GLU A 307 -13.95 -16.10 22.13
CA GLU A 307 -14.56 -15.21 21.13
C GLU A 307 -14.35 -15.74 19.71
N LEU A 308 -13.24 -16.42 19.46
CA LEU A 308 -13.00 -17.09 18.17
C LEU A 308 -14.06 -18.16 17.88
N LYS A 309 -14.57 -18.86 18.91
CA LYS A 309 -15.68 -19.81 18.72
C LYS A 309 -16.96 -19.07 18.36
N ASP A 310 -17.27 -18.00 19.07
CA ASP A 310 -18.46 -17.18 18.80
C ASP A 310 -18.43 -16.54 17.40
N ILE A 311 -17.23 -16.23 16.88
CA ILE A 311 -17.06 -15.73 15.51
C ILE A 311 -17.28 -16.86 14.50
N ILE A 312 -16.90 -18.09 14.82
CA ILE A 312 -17.02 -19.24 13.91
C ILE A 312 -18.47 -19.69 13.79
N ASP A 313 -19.24 -19.68 14.88
CA ASP A 313 -20.63 -20.18 14.92
C ASP A 313 -21.66 -19.32 14.14
#